data_AF-A0A962TKR5-F1
#
_entry.id   AF-A0A962TKR5-F1
#
_cell.length_a   1.000
_cell.length_b   1.000
_cell.length_c   1.000
_cell.angle_alpha   90.00
_cell.angle_beta   90.00
_cell.angle_gamma   90.00
#
_symmetry.space_group_name_H-M   'P 1'
#
loop_
_entity.id
_entity.type
_entity.pdbx_description
1 polymer ?
#
loop_
_entity_poly.entity_id
_entity_poly.type
_entity_poly.pdbx_seq_one_letter_code
_entity_poly.pdbx_strand_id
1 'polypeptide(L)'
;MNEWIYNLPLHCLPSGSTEQIIVRTCEPAALPAASITQAPGRIVAVQLLSLQADSEPLNAWMPGLPVELVMADPATEFPLLYRHTPLLDQHPVRVVIPVRSGFYKAVKTAVALDFPVRLDIGQPNPVLIEELEAVLEFYLHQSTVAQPIEYFQGILLSFYHQAPVSLWVVLDENPQWLRYVADDGEESLYGRLAGVNTALLEANASLDIWMEQVLAAHEQCRSCEFLHHCGGYFKWPYPDYDCAGVKRLFGELQDAATELHRDLDAAPVSE
;
A
#
# COMPACT_ATOMS: atom_id res chain seq x y z
N MET A 1 9.98 -23.31 -2.29
CA MET A 1 10.42 -22.28 -3.24
C MET A 1 9.62 -21.04 -2.92
N ASN A 2 10.26 -19.94 -2.56
CA ASN A 2 9.54 -18.68 -2.45
C ASN A 2 9.26 -18.21 -3.88
N GLU A 3 7.98 -17.99 -4.19
CA GLU A 3 7.58 -17.40 -5.47
C GLU A 3 7.75 -15.89 -5.31
N TRP A 4 8.85 -15.36 -5.84
CA TRP A 4 9.12 -13.92 -5.80
C TRP A 4 8.28 -13.19 -6.83
N ILE A 5 7.84 -12.00 -6.44
CA ILE A 5 7.20 -11.01 -7.28
C ILE A 5 8.22 -9.91 -7.53
N TYR A 6 8.47 -9.61 -8.80
CA TYR A 6 9.37 -8.53 -9.19
C TYR A 6 8.60 -7.31 -9.65
N ASN A 7 8.83 -6.19 -8.99
CA ASN A 7 8.33 -4.89 -9.41
C ASN A 7 9.40 -4.18 -10.26
N LEU A 8 9.16 -4.09 -11.57
CA LEU A 8 10.18 -3.69 -12.54
C LEU A 8 9.59 -2.84 -13.69
N PRO A 9 10.38 -1.95 -14.31
CA PRO A 9 9.92 -1.12 -15.41
C PRO A 9 9.81 -1.90 -16.71
N LEU A 10 8.94 -1.46 -17.62
CA LEU A 10 8.65 -2.15 -18.87
C LEU A 10 9.88 -2.55 -19.70
N HIS A 11 10.95 -1.75 -19.71
CA HIS A 11 12.17 -2.03 -20.48
C HIS A 11 13.11 -3.05 -19.82
N CYS A 12 12.93 -3.37 -18.54
CA CYS A 12 13.70 -4.37 -17.80
C CYS A 12 13.05 -5.76 -17.81
N LEU A 13 12.03 -5.98 -18.65
CA LEU A 13 11.33 -7.25 -18.72
C LEU A 13 12.26 -8.42 -19.09
N PRO A 14 12.34 -9.47 -18.25
CA PRO A 14 13.23 -10.59 -18.50
C PRO A 14 12.73 -11.42 -19.69
N SER A 15 13.63 -11.69 -20.63
CA SER A 15 13.38 -12.58 -21.77
C SER A 15 13.43 -14.05 -21.28
N GLY A 16 12.32 -14.56 -20.72
CA GLY A 16 12.17 -15.98 -20.40
C GLY A 16 12.22 -16.39 -18.91
N SER A 17 12.03 -15.46 -17.97
CA SER A 17 11.81 -15.83 -16.55
C SER A 17 10.43 -16.49 -16.36
N THR A 18 10.25 -17.28 -15.30
CA THR A 18 8.96 -17.84 -14.86
C THR A 18 8.36 -17.05 -13.68
N GLU A 19 9.02 -16.00 -13.22
CA GLU A 19 8.61 -15.24 -12.04
C GLU A 19 7.40 -14.36 -12.31
N GLN A 20 6.65 -14.10 -11.24
CA GLN A 20 5.53 -13.17 -11.21
C GLN A 20 6.05 -11.72 -11.20
N ILE A 21 5.33 -10.83 -11.87
CA ILE A 21 5.81 -9.47 -12.10
C ILE A 21 4.72 -8.41 -11.97
N ILE A 22 5.10 -7.30 -11.35
CA ILE A 22 4.39 -6.03 -11.35
C ILE A 22 5.12 -5.12 -12.33
N VAL A 23 4.43 -4.70 -13.39
CA VAL A 23 5.05 -3.88 -14.44
C VAL A 23 4.80 -2.41 -14.17
N ARG A 24 5.89 -1.63 -14.05
CA ARG A 24 5.84 -0.17 -13.93
C ARG A 24 5.96 0.48 -15.29
N THR A 25 5.10 1.47 -15.56
CA THR A 25 5.15 2.23 -16.81
C THR A 25 4.62 3.65 -16.67
N CYS A 26 5.18 4.55 -17.49
CA CYS A 26 4.60 5.87 -17.79
C CYS A 26 3.91 5.87 -19.17
N GLU A 27 4.00 4.77 -19.92
CA GLU A 27 3.54 4.62 -21.30
C GLU A 27 2.58 3.42 -21.41
N PRO A 28 1.30 3.59 -21.04
CA PRO A 28 0.35 2.48 -21.00
C PRO A 28 0.13 1.84 -22.38
N ALA A 29 0.21 2.63 -23.45
CA ALA A 29 0.10 2.17 -24.84
C ALA A 29 1.18 1.15 -25.25
N ALA A 30 2.33 1.11 -24.56
CA ALA A 30 3.39 0.17 -24.87
C ALA A 30 3.11 -1.25 -24.33
N LEU A 31 2.23 -1.39 -23.34
CA LEU A 31 1.95 -2.68 -22.69
C LEU A 31 1.27 -3.70 -23.63
N PRO A 32 0.22 -3.37 -24.39
CA PRO A 32 -0.40 -4.31 -25.32
C PRO A 32 0.53 -4.80 -26.43
N ALA A 33 1.54 -4.00 -26.80
CA ALA A 33 2.51 -4.33 -27.83
C ALA A 33 3.75 -5.09 -27.29
N ALA A 34 3.93 -5.13 -25.96
CA ALA A 34 5.10 -5.74 -25.35
C ALA A 34 5.06 -7.28 -25.47
N SER A 35 6.24 -7.88 -25.62
CA SER A 35 6.43 -9.34 -25.76
C SER A 35 5.86 -10.14 -24.58
N ILE A 36 5.68 -9.50 -23.43
CA ILE A 36 5.08 -10.06 -22.22
C ILE A 36 3.65 -10.56 -22.40
N THR A 37 2.94 -10.04 -23.39
CA THR A 37 1.59 -10.51 -23.75
C THR A 37 1.57 -11.98 -24.19
N GLN A 38 2.72 -12.56 -24.52
CA GLN A 38 2.88 -13.98 -24.83
C GLN A 38 2.91 -14.88 -23.58
N ALA A 39 3.03 -14.30 -22.38
CA ALA A 39 3.00 -15.01 -21.10
C ALA A 39 2.14 -14.25 -20.05
N PRO A 40 0.83 -14.07 -20.31
CA PRO A 40 -0.02 -13.18 -19.52
C PRO A 40 -0.16 -13.62 -18.06
N GLY A 41 -0.10 -14.92 -17.76
CA GLY A 41 -0.19 -15.46 -16.40
C GLY A 41 0.95 -15.06 -15.46
N ARG A 42 1.97 -14.35 -15.96
CA ARG A 42 3.07 -13.83 -15.14
C ARG A 42 2.80 -12.43 -14.60
N ILE A 43 1.97 -11.64 -15.29
CA ILE A 43 1.67 -10.27 -14.87
C ILE A 43 0.62 -10.33 -13.77
N VAL A 44 1.00 -9.90 -12.58
CA VAL A 44 0.08 -9.88 -11.43
C VAL A 44 -0.51 -8.50 -11.18
N ALA A 45 0.14 -7.43 -11.63
CA ALA A 45 -0.40 -6.07 -11.62
C ALA A 45 0.36 -5.14 -12.58
N VAL A 46 -0.24 -3.98 -12.87
CA VAL A 46 0.42 -2.83 -13.51
C VAL A 46 0.42 -1.63 -12.58
N GLN A 47 1.53 -0.93 -12.48
CA GLN A 47 1.63 0.37 -11.82
C GLN A 47 1.80 1.48 -12.86
N LEU A 48 0.82 2.36 -12.96
CA LEU A 48 0.91 3.60 -13.72
C LEU A 48 1.58 4.66 -12.86
N LEU A 49 2.81 5.04 -13.24
CA LEU A 49 3.64 5.96 -12.48
C LEU A 49 3.29 7.44 -12.70
N SER A 50 2.33 7.74 -13.57
CA SER A 50 1.87 9.09 -13.85
C SER A 50 0.38 9.13 -14.15
N LEU A 51 -0.37 9.92 -13.38
CA LEU A 51 -1.78 10.22 -13.66
C LEU A 51 -1.97 11.15 -14.87
N GLN A 52 -0.88 11.64 -15.47
CA GLN A 52 -0.96 12.35 -16.74
C GLN A 52 -1.03 11.40 -17.93
N ALA A 53 -0.59 10.15 -17.77
CA ALA A 53 -0.59 9.18 -18.85
C ALA A 53 -2.02 8.84 -19.29
N ASP A 54 -2.19 8.59 -20.58
CA ASP A 54 -3.44 8.08 -21.12
C ASP A 54 -3.58 6.59 -20.79
N SER A 55 -4.56 6.25 -19.94
CA SER A 55 -4.84 4.88 -19.53
C SER A 55 -5.81 4.15 -20.44
N GLU A 56 -6.41 4.81 -21.45
CA GLU A 56 -7.35 4.18 -22.38
C GLU A 56 -6.84 2.86 -23.00
N PRO A 57 -5.54 2.73 -23.38
CA PRO A 57 -5.01 1.49 -23.92
C PRO A 57 -5.12 0.28 -22.97
N LEU A 58 -5.27 0.52 -21.66
CA LEU A 58 -5.42 -0.54 -20.67
C LEU A 58 -6.86 -0.98 -20.48
N ASN A 59 -7.86 -0.15 -20.85
CA ASN A 59 -9.27 -0.42 -20.54
C ASN A 59 -9.75 -1.81 -20.94
N ALA A 60 -9.30 -2.33 -22.09
CA ALA A 60 -9.67 -3.65 -22.60
C ALA A 60 -8.50 -4.66 -22.60
N TRP A 61 -7.34 -4.26 -22.08
CA TRP A 61 -6.13 -5.06 -22.12
C TRP A 61 -6.02 -5.90 -20.84
N MET A 62 -6.14 -7.22 -20.99
CA MET A 62 -6.14 -8.18 -19.88
C MET A 62 -7.19 -7.87 -18.78
N PRO A 63 -8.50 -7.94 -19.10
CA PRO A 63 -9.56 -7.67 -18.14
C PRO A 63 -9.39 -8.45 -16.83
N GLY A 64 -9.62 -7.79 -15.71
CA GLY A 64 -9.43 -8.30 -14.36
C GLY A 64 -8.02 -8.14 -13.79
N LEU A 65 -7.04 -7.72 -14.60
CA LEU A 65 -5.68 -7.45 -14.12
C LEU A 65 -5.68 -6.23 -13.18
N PRO A 66 -5.13 -6.34 -11.95
CA PRO A 66 -5.00 -5.20 -11.05
C PRO A 66 -4.18 -4.05 -11.63
N VAL A 67 -4.69 -2.82 -11.46
CA VAL A 67 -4.02 -1.58 -11.86
C VAL A 67 -3.85 -0.67 -10.64
N GLU A 68 -2.63 -0.19 -10.43
CA GLU A 68 -2.34 0.83 -9.43
C GLU A 68 -2.05 2.17 -10.11
N LEU A 69 -2.78 3.19 -9.68
CA LEU A 69 -2.57 4.57 -10.10
C LEU A 69 -1.69 5.26 -9.05
N VAL A 70 -0.42 5.50 -9.39
CA VAL A 70 0.53 6.14 -8.47
C VAL A 70 0.46 7.65 -8.61
N MET A 71 0.09 8.32 -7.52
CA MET A 71 0.03 9.77 -7.43
C MET A 71 1.35 10.33 -6.91
N ALA A 72 1.90 11.35 -7.57
CA ALA A 72 3.15 11.98 -7.16
C ALA A 72 2.91 13.20 -6.25
N ASP A 73 1.93 14.04 -6.61
CA ASP A 73 1.57 15.24 -5.86
C ASP A 73 0.06 15.30 -5.53
N PRO A 74 -0.34 14.91 -4.31
CA PRO A 74 -1.74 14.90 -3.93
C PRO A 74 -2.40 16.27 -3.86
N ALA A 75 -1.62 17.36 -3.75
CA ALA A 75 -2.20 18.70 -3.69
C ALA A 75 -2.75 19.15 -5.05
N THR A 76 -2.23 18.60 -6.15
CA THR A 76 -2.50 19.10 -7.51
C THR A 76 -3.02 18.02 -8.46
N GLU A 77 -2.68 16.75 -8.25
CA GLU A 77 -2.97 15.68 -9.20
C GLU A 77 -4.31 14.96 -8.94
N PHE A 78 -4.95 15.16 -7.79
CA PHE A 78 -6.22 14.49 -7.48
C PHE A 78 -7.33 14.68 -8.54
N PRO A 79 -7.47 15.82 -9.25
CA PRO A 79 -8.47 15.94 -10.32
C PRO A 79 -8.17 15.08 -11.54
N LEU A 80 -6.94 14.58 -11.69
CA LEU A 80 -6.57 13.72 -12.81
C LEU A 80 -7.23 12.35 -12.68
N LEU A 81 -7.61 11.90 -11.48
CA LEU A 81 -8.26 10.62 -11.24
C LEU A 81 -9.54 10.43 -12.08
N TYR A 82 -10.27 11.49 -12.38
CA TYR A 82 -11.48 11.45 -13.22
C TYR A 82 -11.23 10.84 -14.61
N ARG A 83 -10.03 10.98 -15.18
CA ARG A 83 -9.72 10.42 -16.51
C ARG A 83 -9.53 8.90 -16.47
N HIS A 84 -9.28 8.34 -15.30
CA HIS A 84 -8.95 6.93 -15.10
C HIS A 84 -10.14 6.09 -14.67
N THR A 85 -11.31 6.69 -14.41
CA THR A 85 -12.52 5.95 -14.01
C THR A 85 -12.96 4.89 -15.01
N PRO A 86 -12.76 5.01 -16.35
CA PRO A 86 -13.11 3.93 -17.28
C PRO A 86 -12.36 2.62 -17.03
N LEU A 87 -11.22 2.66 -16.32
CA LEU A 87 -10.51 1.43 -15.95
C LEU A 87 -11.31 0.56 -14.96
N LEU A 88 -12.14 1.17 -14.11
CA LEU A 88 -12.94 0.48 -13.11
C LEU A 88 -13.96 -0.48 -13.73
N ASP A 89 -14.34 -0.27 -14.99
CA ASP A 89 -15.30 -1.12 -15.70
C ASP A 89 -14.74 -2.54 -15.95
N GLN A 90 -13.42 -2.68 -16.05
CA GLN A 90 -12.77 -3.95 -16.43
C GLN A 90 -11.66 -4.39 -15.48
N HIS A 91 -11.22 -3.53 -14.56
CA HIS A 91 -10.08 -3.80 -13.70
C HIS A 91 -10.38 -3.47 -12.23
N PRO A 92 -9.83 -4.23 -11.27
CA PRO A 92 -9.66 -3.74 -9.92
C PRO A 92 -8.58 -2.65 -9.93
N VAL A 93 -8.98 -1.41 -9.69
CA VAL A 93 -8.07 -0.25 -9.73
C VAL A 93 -7.95 0.35 -8.34
N ARG A 94 -6.73 0.53 -7.84
CA ARG A 94 -6.47 1.26 -6.60
C ARG A 94 -5.59 2.48 -6.83
N VAL A 95 -5.72 3.50 -6.01
CA VAL A 95 -4.88 4.70 -6.04
C VAL A 95 -3.87 4.65 -4.91
N VAL A 96 -2.59 4.82 -5.24
CA VAL A 96 -1.51 4.98 -4.27
C VAL A 96 -1.31 6.46 -4.02
N ILE A 97 -1.59 6.93 -2.81
CA ILE A 97 -1.53 8.34 -2.43
C ILE A 97 -0.43 8.53 -1.38
N PRO A 98 0.61 9.34 -1.65
CA PRO A 98 1.62 9.64 -0.65
C PRO A 98 1.06 10.59 0.42
N VAL A 99 1.38 10.31 1.68
CA VAL A 99 1.03 11.18 2.81
C VAL A 99 1.92 12.41 2.79
N ARG A 100 1.44 13.41 2.06
CA ARG A 100 2.02 14.75 1.89
C ARG A 100 0.90 15.77 1.92
N SER A 101 1.24 17.04 2.15
CA SER A 101 0.24 18.10 2.31
C SER A 101 -0.83 18.06 1.19
N GLY A 102 -2.10 18.04 1.58
CA GLY A 102 -3.23 18.03 0.65
C GLY A 102 -3.76 16.65 0.30
N PHE A 103 -3.18 15.58 0.86
CA PHE A 103 -3.63 14.21 0.60
C PHE A 103 -5.06 13.93 1.09
N TYR A 104 -5.60 14.65 2.08
CA TYR A 104 -7.00 14.50 2.49
C TYR A 104 -7.97 14.72 1.32
N LYS A 105 -7.74 15.74 0.49
CA LYS A 105 -8.56 15.99 -0.71
C LYS A 105 -8.40 14.90 -1.75
N ALA A 106 -7.18 14.39 -1.92
CA ALA A 106 -6.90 13.31 -2.84
C ALA A 106 -7.63 12.03 -2.44
N VAL A 107 -7.59 11.66 -1.15
CA VAL A 107 -8.31 10.50 -0.59
C VAL A 107 -9.81 10.63 -0.82
N LYS A 108 -10.40 11.78 -0.45
CA LYS A 108 -11.85 11.99 -0.65
C LYS A 108 -12.25 11.88 -2.12
N THR A 109 -11.42 12.41 -3.01
CA THR A 109 -11.69 12.35 -4.45
C THR A 109 -11.59 10.91 -4.95
N ALA A 110 -10.56 10.16 -4.56
CA ALA A 110 -10.41 8.76 -4.93
C ALA A 110 -11.59 7.90 -4.46
N VAL A 111 -11.96 8.02 -3.17
CA VAL A 111 -13.10 7.28 -2.61
C VAL A 111 -14.42 7.67 -3.28
N ALA A 112 -14.64 8.95 -3.58
CA ALA A 112 -15.84 9.43 -4.27
C ALA A 112 -15.92 8.98 -5.74
N LEU A 113 -14.79 8.55 -6.32
CA LEU A 113 -14.68 7.98 -7.66
C LEU A 113 -14.61 6.44 -7.63
N ASP A 114 -14.96 5.82 -6.51
CA ASP A 114 -14.96 4.38 -6.32
C ASP A 114 -13.58 3.70 -6.43
N PHE A 115 -12.51 4.44 -6.19
CA PHE A 115 -11.18 3.85 -6.04
C PHE A 115 -10.87 3.49 -4.57
N PRO A 116 -10.51 2.23 -4.28
CA PRO A 116 -9.70 1.86 -3.12
C PRO A 116 -8.43 2.72 -3.02
N VAL A 117 -8.03 3.04 -1.79
CA VAL A 117 -6.87 3.90 -1.52
C VAL A 117 -5.82 3.14 -0.72
N ARG A 118 -4.60 3.08 -1.25
CA ARG A 118 -3.40 2.71 -0.50
C ARG A 118 -2.62 3.98 -0.15
N LEU A 119 -2.37 4.20 1.13
CA LEU A 119 -1.55 5.33 1.58
C LEU A 119 -0.07 4.93 1.59
N ASP A 120 0.79 5.71 0.92
CA ASP A 120 2.23 5.68 1.15
C ASP A 120 2.53 6.59 2.34
N ILE A 121 2.51 5.97 3.53
CA ILE A 121 2.39 6.65 4.83
C ILE A 121 3.65 7.40 5.25
N GLY A 122 4.85 6.94 4.85
CA GLY A 122 6.04 7.66 5.25
C GLY A 122 6.40 7.54 6.74
N GLN A 123 7.06 8.59 7.22
CA GLN A 123 7.19 8.95 8.64
C GLN A 123 6.58 10.35 8.79
N PRO A 124 5.25 10.46 8.95
CA PRO A 124 4.53 11.73 8.86
C PRO A 124 4.89 12.66 10.02
N ASN A 125 5.13 13.94 9.72
CA ASN A 125 5.32 14.94 10.77
C ASN A 125 3.99 15.26 11.50
N PRO A 126 4.00 16.02 12.61
CA PRO A 126 2.77 16.29 13.38
C PRO A 126 1.61 16.90 12.58
N VAL A 127 1.89 17.77 11.60
CA VAL A 127 0.84 18.36 10.74
C VAL A 127 0.19 17.30 9.86
N LEU A 128 0.99 16.36 9.33
CA LEU A 128 0.47 15.25 8.54
C LEU A 128 -0.26 14.21 9.41
N ILE A 129 0.07 14.10 10.69
CA ILE A 129 -0.70 13.30 11.65
C ILE A 129 -2.10 13.89 11.83
N GLU A 130 -2.22 15.21 12.04
CA GLU A 130 -3.53 15.87 12.16
C GLU A 130 -4.38 15.67 10.88
N GLU A 131 -3.75 15.73 9.71
CA GLU A 131 -4.44 15.44 8.45
C GLU A 131 -4.81 13.95 8.32
N LEU A 132 -3.99 13.02 8.83
CA LEU A 132 -4.34 11.58 8.92
C LEU A 132 -5.52 11.33 9.87
N GLU A 133 -5.56 12.00 11.02
CA GLU A 133 -6.68 11.95 11.98
C GLU A 133 -7.98 12.40 11.28
N ALA A 134 -7.92 13.47 10.48
CA ALA A 134 -9.07 13.91 9.69
C ALA A 134 -9.52 12.91 8.60
N VAL A 135 -8.58 12.15 8.01
CA VAL A 135 -8.91 11.09 7.05
C VAL A 135 -9.52 9.88 7.78
N LEU A 136 -9.00 9.54 8.96
CA LEU A 136 -9.54 8.46 9.80
C LEU A 136 -10.98 8.78 10.22
N GLU A 137 -11.24 10.00 10.68
CA GLU A 137 -12.58 10.48 11.01
C GLU A 137 -13.53 10.37 9.81
N PHE A 138 -13.06 10.78 8.63
CA PHE A 138 -13.81 10.61 7.38
C PHE A 138 -14.09 9.13 7.10
N TYR A 139 -13.11 8.24 7.26
CA TYR A 139 -13.26 6.82 6.99
C TYR A 139 -14.23 6.12 7.97
N LEU A 140 -14.17 6.43 9.26
CA LEU A 140 -15.00 5.78 10.28
C LEU A 140 -16.43 6.29 10.29
N HIS A 141 -16.65 7.59 10.07
CA HIS A 141 -17.94 8.22 10.37
C HIS A 141 -18.70 8.72 9.15
N GLN A 142 -18.07 8.85 7.98
CA GLN A 142 -18.78 9.26 6.77
C GLN A 142 -19.50 8.06 6.13
N SER A 143 -20.83 8.03 6.24
CA SER A 143 -21.68 6.95 5.73
C SER A 143 -21.62 6.71 4.22
N THR A 144 -21.06 7.64 3.45
CA THR A 144 -20.88 7.51 1.99
C THR A 144 -19.55 6.87 1.60
N VAL A 145 -18.67 6.57 2.55
CA VAL A 145 -17.40 5.87 2.27
C VAL A 145 -17.70 4.39 2.06
N ALA A 146 -17.56 3.94 0.82
CA ALA A 146 -17.74 2.53 0.45
C ALA A 146 -16.41 1.84 0.08
N GLN A 147 -15.39 2.63 -0.26
CA GLN A 147 -14.08 2.12 -0.67
C GLN A 147 -13.14 2.01 0.53
N PRO A 148 -12.30 0.96 0.58
CA PRO A 148 -11.34 0.81 1.66
C PRO A 148 -10.23 1.85 1.53
N ILE A 149 -9.86 2.43 2.68
CA ILE A 149 -8.54 3.04 2.84
C ILE A 149 -7.68 1.97 3.50
N GLU A 150 -6.86 1.28 2.70
CA GLU A 150 -6.20 0.00 3.05
C GLU A 150 -5.43 0.08 4.38
N TYR A 151 -4.75 1.21 4.63
CA TYR A 151 -4.06 1.47 5.89
C TYR A 151 -5.00 1.36 7.10
N PHE A 152 -6.14 2.05 7.08
CA PHE A 152 -7.10 2.02 8.19
C PHE A 152 -7.88 0.72 8.23
N GLN A 153 -8.35 0.24 7.07
CA GLN A 153 -9.11 -1.00 6.95
C GLN A 153 -8.33 -2.21 7.46
N GLY A 154 -7.06 -2.36 7.06
CA GLY A 154 -6.23 -3.50 7.45
C GLY A 154 -5.97 -3.53 8.96
N ILE A 155 -5.66 -2.37 9.55
CA ILE A 155 -5.42 -2.26 10.99
C ILE A 155 -6.71 -2.47 11.77
N LEU A 156 -7.83 -1.86 11.35
CA LEU A 156 -9.14 -2.01 11.97
C LEU A 156 -9.56 -3.49 12.03
N LEU A 157 -9.46 -4.20 10.89
CA LEU A 157 -9.79 -5.63 10.82
C LEU A 157 -8.84 -6.47 11.68
N SER A 158 -7.56 -6.11 11.73
CA SER A 158 -6.59 -6.80 12.57
C SER A 158 -6.93 -6.68 14.06
N PHE A 159 -7.34 -5.50 14.53
CA PHE A 159 -7.86 -5.32 15.89
C PHE A 159 -9.17 -6.07 16.11
N TYR A 160 -10.12 -5.93 15.19
CA TYR A 160 -11.45 -6.54 15.29
C TYR A 160 -11.38 -8.07 15.41
N HIS A 161 -10.55 -8.72 14.59
CA HIS A 161 -10.37 -10.17 14.64
C HIS A 161 -9.40 -10.65 15.72
N GLN A 162 -8.76 -9.74 16.47
CA GLN A 162 -7.71 -10.05 17.44
C GLN A 162 -6.58 -10.89 16.84
N ALA A 163 -6.32 -10.67 15.53
CA ALA A 163 -5.32 -11.37 14.74
C ALA A 163 -4.34 -10.32 14.20
N PRO A 164 -3.20 -10.08 14.88
CA PRO A 164 -2.28 -9.03 14.49
C PRO A 164 -1.69 -9.30 13.09
N VAL A 165 -1.88 -8.34 12.19
CA VAL A 165 -1.23 -8.29 10.87
C VAL A 165 -0.35 -7.04 10.88
N SER A 166 0.93 -7.21 10.56
CA SER A 166 1.88 -6.10 10.59
C SER A 166 1.67 -5.13 9.42
N LEU A 167 1.99 -3.86 9.62
CA LEU A 167 1.91 -2.83 8.57
C LEU A 167 2.72 -3.17 7.32
N TRP A 168 3.82 -3.91 7.47
CA TRP A 168 4.61 -4.42 6.35
C TRP A 168 3.78 -5.29 5.40
N VAL A 169 2.83 -6.05 5.95
CA VAL A 169 1.89 -6.86 5.15
C VAL A 169 0.73 -6.00 4.66
N VAL A 170 0.14 -5.17 5.52
CA VAL A 170 -1.01 -4.30 5.16
C VAL A 170 -0.69 -3.36 4.00
N LEU A 171 0.56 -2.88 3.90
CA LEU A 171 0.97 -1.89 2.91
C LEU A 171 1.71 -2.48 1.69
N ASP A 172 1.67 -3.80 1.52
CA ASP A 172 2.36 -4.54 0.45
C ASP A 172 3.87 -4.29 0.40
N GLU A 173 4.50 -4.18 1.58
CA GLU A 173 5.94 -3.93 1.74
C GLU A 173 6.69 -5.13 2.35
N ASN A 174 6.11 -6.33 2.33
CA ASN A 174 6.76 -7.51 2.88
C ASN A 174 8.01 -7.90 2.04
N PRO A 175 9.23 -7.81 2.60
CA PRO A 175 10.47 -8.11 1.88
C PRO A 175 10.64 -9.60 1.57
N GLN A 176 9.82 -10.50 2.09
CA GLN A 176 9.98 -11.94 1.87
C GLN A 176 9.64 -12.35 0.43
N TRP A 177 8.76 -11.60 -0.26
CA TRP A 177 8.22 -11.99 -1.56
C TRP A 177 8.39 -10.92 -2.64
N LEU A 178 8.61 -9.65 -2.29
CA LEU A 178 8.67 -8.55 -3.25
C LEU A 178 10.09 -8.04 -3.47
N ARG A 179 10.48 -7.90 -4.74
CA ARG A 179 11.75 -7.29 -5.17
C ARG A 179 11.48 -6.08 -6.03
N TYR A 180 12.34 -5.07 -5.93
CA TYR A 180 12.30 -3.88 -6.77
C TYR A 180 13.48 -3.90 -7.73
N VAL A 181 13.22 -3.70 -9.01
CA VAL A 181 14.25 -3.57 -10.05
C VAL A 181 14.22 -2.15 -10.57
N ALA A 182 15.29 -1.39 -10.41
CA ALA A 182 15.41 -0.01 -10.86
C ALA A 182 15.52 0.10 -12.40
N ASP A 183 15.50 1.33 -12.91
CA ASP A 183 15.56 1.59 -14.36
C ASP A 183 16.87 1.15 -15.03
N ASP A 184 17.95 1.06 -14.26
CA ASP A 184 19.25 0.52 -14.68
C ASP A 184 19.33 -1.01 -14.56
N GLY A 185 18.27 -1.65 -14.04
CA GLY A 185 18.22 -3.10 -13.80
C GLY A 185 18.78 -3.54 -12.45
N GLU A 186 19.21 -2.63 -11.58
CA GLU A 186 19.67 -3.01 -10.24
C GLU A 186 18.52 -3.48 -9.35
N GLU A 187 18.68 -4.67 -8.75
CA GLU A 187 17.72 -5.26 -7.83
C GLU A 187 17.96 -4.75 -6.39
N SER A 188 16.88 -4.42 -5.70
CA SER A 188 16.88 -4.03 -4.29
C SER A 188 15.61 -4.49 -3.57
N LEU A 189 15.56 -4.31 -2.25
CA LEU A 189 14.33 -4.50 -1.48
C LEU A 189 13.29 -3.45 -1.89
N TYR A 190 12.03 -3.82 -1.77
CA TYR A 190 10.92 -2.97 -2.18
C TYR A 190 10.59 -1.88 -1.15
N GLY A 191 9.94 -0.81 -1.62
CA GLY A 191 9.33 0.22 -0.80
C GLY A 191 10.35 0.93 0.08
N ARG A 192 10.06 1.03 1.37
CA ARG A 192 10.89 1.79 2.32
C ARG A 192 12.24 1.12 2.58
N LEU A 193 12.39 -0.15 2.21
CA LEU A 193 13.62 -0.92 2.36
C LEU A 193 14.60 -0.73 1.20
N ALA A 194 14.23 0.06 0.18
CA ALA A 194 15.12 0.43 -0.90
C ALA A 194 16.41 1.08 -0.36
N GLY A 195 17.56 0.65 -0.88
CA GLY A 195 18.88 1.16 -0.46
C GLY A 195 19.42 0.56 0.85
N VAL A 196 18.70 -0.37 1.49
CA VAL A 196 19.26 -1.15 2.60
C VAL A 196 20.36 -2.05 2.08
N ASN A 197 21.53 -2.02 2.72
CA ASN A 197 22.60 -2.93 2.40
C ASN A 197 22.22 -4.37 2.80
N THR A 198 21.82 -5.16 1.81
CA THR A 198 21.47 -6.59 1.95
C THR A 198 22.66 -7.46 2.34
N ALA A 199 23.90 -6.95 2.37
CA ALA A 199 25.02 -7.70 2.93
C ALA A 199 24.99 -7.78 4.47
N LEU A 200 24.25 -6.88 5.15
CA LEU A 200 24.06 -6.91 6.60
C LEU A 200 22.91 -7.83 7.05
N LEU A 201 22.08 -8.29 6.10
CA LEU A 201 20.82 -8.96 6.37
C LEU A 201 20.73 -10.13 5.39
N GLU A 202 20.66 -11.38 5.87
CA GLU A 202 20.45 -12.50 4.96
C GLU A 202 19.25 -12.19 4.06
N ALA A 203 19.47 -12.05 2.74
CA ALA A 203 18.46 -11.58 1.78
C ALA A 203 17.20 -12.49 1.70
N ASN A 204 17.21 -13.61 2.41
CA ASN A 204 16.14 -14.59 2.56
C ASN A 204 15.54 -14.66 3.98
N ALA A 205 15.95 -13.79 4.89
CA ALA A 205 15.40 -13.74 6.24
C ALA A 205 13.90 -13.47 6.18
N SER A 206 13.13 -14.12 7.06
CA SER A 206 11.71 -13.84 7.20
C SER A 206 11.49 -12.41 7.69
N LEU A 207 10.32 -11.85 7.41
CA LEU A 207 9.91 -10.55 7.95
C LEU A 207 10.04 -10.50 9.48
N ASP A 208 9.78 -11.61 10.18
CA ASP A 208 9.93 -11.69 11.64
C ASP A 208 11.38 -11.45 12.09
N ILE A 209 12.37 -12.04 11.41
CA ILE A 209 13.79 -11.81 11.71
C ILE A 209 14.17 -10.35 11.45
N TRP A 210 13.66 -9.78 10.36
CA TRP A 210 13.88 -8.38 10.03
C TRP A 210 13.28 -7.45 11.09
N MET A 211 12.05 -7.72 11.50
CA MET A 211 11.36 -7.02 12.58
C MET A 211 12.17 -7.15 13.87
N GLU A 212 12.58 -8.34 14.28
CA GLU A 212 13.38 -8.56 15.49
C GLU A 212 14.66 -7.72 15.52
N GLN A 213 15.35 -7.57 14.40
CA GLN A 213 16.58 -6.77 14.32
C GLN A 213 16.31 -5.28 14.46
N VAL A 214 15.29 -4.75 13.79
CA VAL A 214 14.85 -3.36 13.95
C VAL A 214 14.39 -3.11 15.39
N LEU A 215 13.64 -4.05 15.97
CA LEU A 215 13.11 -3.95 17.33
C LEU A 215 14.18 -4.10 18.41
N ALA A 216 15.21 -4.92 18.18
CA ALA A 216 16.33 -5.10 19.10
C ALA A 216 17.12 -3.81 19.33
N ALA A 217 17.16 -2.92 18.33
CA ALA A 217 17.82 -1.63 18.43
C ALA A 217 17.00 -0.58 19.21
N HIS A 218 15.71 -0.82 19.49
CA HIS A 218 14.79 0.21 20.02
C HIS A 218 13.92 -0.30 21.17
N GLU A 219 14.38 -0.07 22.41
CA GLU A 219 13.67 -0.47 23.64
C GLU A 219 12.22 0.04 23.70
N GLN A 220 11.95 1.24 23.18
CA GLN A 220 10.61 1.82 23.12
C GLN A 220 9.59 0.97 22.32
N CYS A 221 10.06 0.22 21.32
CA CYS A 221 9.19 -0.64 20.54
C CYS A 221 8.90 -1.96 21.27
N ARG A 222 9.85 -2.47 22.06
CA ARG A 222 9.72 -3.75 22.78
C ARG A 222 8.60 -3.74 23.82
N SER A 223 8.28 -2.57 24.38
CA SER A 223 7.19 -2.37 25.33
C SER A 223 5.96 -1.67 24.72
N CYS A 224 5.96 -1.45 23.41
CA CYS A 224 4.84 -0.80 22.72
C CYS A 224 3.66 -1.77 22.59
N GLU A 225 2.47 -1.35 22.99
CA GLU A 225 1.24 -2.15 22.87
C GLU A 225 0.89 -2.48 21.40
N PHE A 226 1.25 -1.61 20.47
CA PHE A 226 1.00 -1.80 19.03
C PHE A 226 2.11 -2.53 18.29
N LEU A 227 3.05 -3.16 19.01
CA LEU A 227 4.23 -3.81 18.43
C LEU A 227 3.87 -4.77 17.28
N HIS A 228 2.89 -5.65 17.49
CA HIS A 228 2.54 -6.68 16.51
C HIS A 228 1.78 -6.14 15.28
N HIS A 229 1.13 -4.98 15.40
CA HIS A 229 0.45 -4.31 14.30
C HIS A 229 1.40 -3.38 13.53
N CYS A 230 2.29 -2.68 14.23
CA CYS A 230 3.25 -1.76 13.61
C CYS A 230 4.47 -2.51 13.03
N GLY A 231 4.98 -3.52 13.74
CA GLY A 231 6.19 -4.26 13.35
C GLY A 231 7.43 -3.39 13.19
N GLY A 232 7.51 -2.26 13.90
CA GLY A 232 8.62 -1.30 13.76
C GLY A 232 8.59 -0.48 12.46
N TYR A 233 7.50 -0.54 11.67
CA TYR A 233 7.35 0.17 10.39
C TYR A 233 7.75 1.65 10.45
N PHE A 234 7.28 2.36 11.47
CA PHE A 234 7.55 3.78 11.66
C PHE A 234 8.95 4.10 12.22
N LYS A 235 9.78 3.11 12.56
CA LYS A 235 11.17 3.32 12.96
C LYS A 235 12.15 3.28 11.79
N TRP A 236 11.61 3.12 10.58
CA TRP A 236 12.39 3.10 9.35
C TRP A 236 12.00 4.26 8.43
N PRO A 237 12.94 4.92 7.72
CA PRO A 237 14.40 4.76 7.84
C PRO A 237 15.00 5.54 9.02
N TYR A 238 14.26 6.48 9.62
CA TYR A 238 14.76 7.32 10.71
C TYR A 238 14.33 6.75 12.08
N PRO A 239 15.24 6.18 12.88
CA PRO A 239 14.83 5.47 14.11
C PRO A 239 14.39 6.38 15.26
N ASP A 240 14.78 7.65 15.21
CA ASP A 240 14.40 8.64 16.22
C ASP A 240 12.99 9.21 16.02
N TYR A 241 12.24 8.70 15.04
CA TYR A 241 10.87 9.14 14.77
C TYR A 241 9.97 9.00 16.01
N ASP A 242 9.24 10.08 16.34
CA ASP A 242 8.29 10.12 17.45
C ASP A 242 6.97 9.43 17.04
N CYS A 243 6.71 8.28 17.66
CA CYS A 243 5.52 7.49 17.38
C CYS A 243 4.25 8.01 18.09
N ALA A 244 4.29 9.09 18.88
CA ALA A 244 3.13 9.55 19.65
C ALA A 244 1.88 9.77 18.78
N GLY A 245 2.03 10.41 17.63
CA GLY A 245 0.93 10.66 16.70
C GLY A 245 0.32 9.38 16.12
N VAL A 246 1.16 8.47 15.62
CA VAL A 246 0.68 7.21 15.04
C VAL A 246 0.07 6.27 16.08
N LYS A 247 0.54 6.34 17.33
CA LYS A 247 -0.08 5.59 18.45
C LYS A 247 -1.50 6.06 18.73
N ARG A 248 -1.79 7.36 18.61
CA ARG A 248 -3.18 7.87 18.76
C ARG A 248 -4.09 7.32 17.68
N LEU A 249 -3.67 7.36 16.41
CA LEU A 249 -4.41 6.77 15.29
C LEU A 249 -4.73 5.28 15.52
N PHE A 250 -3.76 4.53 16.03
CA PHE A 250 -3.96 3.11 16.36
C PHE A 250 -4.94 2.91 17.51
N GLY A 251 -4.88 3.77 18.54
CA GLY A 251 -5.84 3.75 19.65
C GLY A 251 -7.27 3.99 19.17
N GLU A 252 -7.49 4.99 18.30
CA GLU A 252 -8.80 5.28 17.72
C GLU A 252 -9.34 4.10 16.90
N LEU A 253 -8.48 3.44 16.10
CA LEU A 253 -8.86 2.23 15.36
C LEU A 253 -9.19 1.06 16.29
N GLN A 254 -8.46 0.90 17.39
CA GLN A 254 -8.72 -0.15 18.38
C GLN A 254 -10.05 0.09 19.11
N ASP A 255 -10.35 1.34 19.46
CA ASP A 255 -11.61 1.74 20.08
C ASP A 255 -12.78 1.48 19.12
N ALA A 256 -12.65 1.88 17.85
CA ALA A 256 -13.64 1.63 16.81
C ALA A 256 -13.87 0.12 16.57
N ALA A 257 -12.81 -0.69 16.55
CA ALA A 257 -12.94 -2.14 16.45
C ALA A 257 -13.69 -2.74 17.64
N THR A 258 -13.44 -2.24 18.85
CA THR A 258 -14.09 -2.69 20.09
C THR A 258 -15.57 -2.30 20.10
N GLU A 259 -15.90 -1.10 19.64
CA GLU A 259 -17.29 -0.65 19.47
C GLU A 259 -18.04 -1.51 18.45
N LEU A 260 -17.44 -1.75 17.28
CA LEU A 260 -18.02 -2.62 16.25
C LEU A 260 -18.31 -4.03 16.77
N HIS A 261 -17.41 -4.61 17.58
CA HIS A 261 -17.63 -5.91 18.21
C HIS A 261 -18.84 -5.90 19.14
N ARG A 262 -18.95 -4.87 20.00
CA ARG A 262 -20.09 -4.69 20.91
C ARG A 262 -21.41 -4.56 20.16
N ASP A 263 -21.43 -3.79 19.07
CA ASP A 263 -22.64 -3.56 18.28
C ASP A 263 -23.12 -4.83 17.58
N LEU A 264 -22.19 -5.64 17.05
CA LEU A 264 -22.52 -6.91 16.41
C LEU A 264 -22.97 -7.97 17.41
N ASP A 265 -22.40 -8.02 18.61
CA ASP A 265 -22.85 -8.90 19.69
C ASP A 265 -24.24 -8.51 20.22
N ALA A 266 -24.57 -7.22 20.20
CA ALA A 266 -25.87 -6.71 20.63
C ALA A 266 -26.95 -6.80 19.54
N ALA A 267 -26.58 -7.10 18.29
CA ALA A 267 -27.52 -7.19 17.18
C ALA A 267 -28.44 -8.43 17.36
N PRO A 268 -29.78 -8.27 17.28
CA PRO A 268 -30.67 -9.42 17.35
C PRO A 268 -30.42 -10.35 16.16
N VAL A 269 -30.21 -11.63 16.44
CA VAL A 269 -30.15 -12.67 15.41
C VAL A 269 -31.49 -12.67 14.69
N SER A 270 -31.48 -12.23 13.43
CA SER A 270 -32.67 -12.27 12.58
C SER A 270 -32.91 -13.74 12.20
N GLU A 271 -33.95 -14.35 12.79
CA GLU A 271 -34.49 -15.66 12.39
C GLU A 271 -35.18 -15.61 11.02
#